data_AF-A0A5C7PN28-F1
#
_entry.id   AF-A0A5C7PN28-F1
#
_cell.length_a   1.000
_cell.length_b   1.000
_cell.length_c   1.000
_cell.angle_alpha   90.00
_cell.angle_beta   90.00
_cell.angle_gamma   90.00
#
_symmetry.space_group_name_H-M   'P 1'
#
loop_
_entity.id
_entity.type
_entity.pdbx_description
1 polymer ?
#
loop_
_entity_poly.entity_id
_entity_poly.type
_entity_poly.pdbx_seq_one_letter_code
_entity_poly.pdbx_strand_id
1 'polypeptide(L)'
;MITIDLPAWLPIQAVQFMAGGLVGVFANYVSLKGKGLIRSTLYRFMVVERPGRTLASLLTLVAACAAAIAVGGLEDMRITTAVAAGFTSGWAIDAGATPALRVRR
;
A
#
# COMPACT_ATOMS: atom_id res chain seq x y z
N MET A 1 -26.99 -9.62 -6.64
CA MET A 1 -26.10 -8.48 -6.90
C MET A 1 -25.93 -7.79 -5.56
N ILE A 2 -24.75 -7.87 -4.93
CA ILE A 2 -24.51 -7.26 -3.62
C ILE A 2 -24.17 -5.79 -3.89
N THR A 3 -25.10 -4.89 -3.60
CA THR A 3 -24.85 -3.44 -3.59
C THR A 3 -24.24 -3.08 -2.25
N ILE A 4 -22.99 -2.61 -2.29
CA ILE A 4 -22.31 -2.06 -1.12
C ILE A 4 -22.54 -0.56 -1.19
N ASP A 5 -23.47 -0.05 -0.36
CA ASP A 5 -23.72 1.38 -0.25
C ASP A 5 -22.55 2.03 0.51
N LEU A 6 -21.62 2.59 -0.26
CA LEU A 6 -20.53 3.39 0.29
C LEU A 6 -21.05 4.81 0.61
N PRO A 7 -20.46 5.48 1.61
CA PRO A 7 -20.76 6.88 1.87
C PRO A 7 -20.52 7.71 0.59
N ALA A 8 -21.38 8.68 0.31
CA ALA A 8 -21.33 9.46 -0.94
C ALA A 8 -19.99 10.18 -1.20
N TRP A 9 -19.19 10.39 -0.15
CA TRP A 9 -17.86 11.00 -0.19
C TRP A 9 -16.71 10.01 -0.40
N LEU A 10 -16.98 8.70 -0.41
CA LEU A 10 -15.97 7.65 -0.59
C LEU A 10 -16.23 6.87 -1.89
N PRO A 11 -15.54 7.21 -2.99
CA PRO A 11 -15.73 6.50 -4.26
C PRO A 11 -15.29 5.04 -4.13
N ILE A 12 -15.95 4.11 -4.82
CA ILE A 12 -15.57 2.68 -4.82
C ILE A 12 -14.12 2.46 -5.30
N GLN A 13 -13.64 3.37 -6.16
CA GLN A 13 -12.27 3.45 -6.64
C GLN A 13 -11.27 3.68 -5.50
N ALA A 14 -11.64 4.36 -4.41
CA ALA A 14 -10.79 4.53 -3.23
C ALA A 14 -10.56 3.20 -2.51
N VAL A 15 -11.59 2.35 -2.40
CA VAL A 15 -11.46 1.01 -1.83
C VAL A 15 -10.52 0.15 -2.69
N GLN A 16 -10.64 0.26 -4.00
CA GLN A 16 -9.81 -0.46 -4.96
C GLN A 16 -8.36 0.04 -4.98
N PHE A 17 -8.16 1.35 -4.85
CA PHE A 17 -6.84 1.96 -4.67
C PHE A 17 -6.18 1.45 -3.39
N MET A 18 -6.90 1.44 -2.26
CA MET A 18 -6.40 0.93 -0.99
C MET A 18 -6.07 -0.56 -1.07
N ALA A 19 -6.96 -1.38 -1.65
CA ALA A 19 -6.73 -2.80 -1.86
C ALA A 19 -5.49 -3.04 -2.73
N GLY A 20 -5.38 -2.33 -3.86
CA GLY A 20 -4.19 -2.36 -4.70
C GLY A 20 -2.93 -1.98 -3.94
N GLY A 21 -2.99 -0.90 -3.15
CA GLY A 21 -1.87 -0.42 -2.34
C GLY A 21 -1.38 -1.41 -1.30
N LEU A 22 -2.30 -2.09 -0.60
CA LEU A 22 -1.92 -3.16 0.33
C LEU A 22 -1.21 -4.32 -0.38
N VAL A 23 -1.67 -4.69 -1.59
CA VAL A 23 -0.99 -5.69 -2.42
C VAL A 23 0.39 -5.19 -2.86
N GLY A 24 0.54 -3.90 -3.16
CA GLY A 24 1.83 -3.28 -3.48
C GLY A 24 2.82 -3.33 -2.32
N VAL A 25 2.37 -3.01 -1.10
CA VAL A 25 3.16 -3.15 0.13
C VAL A 25 3.62 -4.60 0.31
N PHE A 26 2.72 -5.56 0.13
CA PHE A 26 3.05 -6.98 0.21
C PHE A 26 4.04 -7.42 -0.88
N ALA A 27 3.88 -6.92 -2.11
CA ALA A 27 4.80 -7.20 -3.20
C ALA A 27 6.22 -6.70 -2.90
N ASN A 28 6.37 -5.54 -2.24
CA ASN A 28 7.68 -5.07 -1.78
C ASN A 28 8.29 -6.03 -0.74
N TYR A 29 7.51 -6.47 0.25
CA TYR A 29 7.97 -7.47 1.21
C TYR A 29 8.45 -8.77 0.52
N VAL A 30 7.68 -9.29 -0.44
CA VAL A 30 8.07 -10.48 -1.20
C VAL A 30 9.36 -10.24 -2.00
N SER A 31 9.51 -9.05 -2.61
CA SER A 31 10.74 -8.66 -3.31
C SER A 31 11.96 -8.66 -2.37
N LEU A 32 11.82 -8.08 -1.18
CA LEU A 32 12.89 -8.04 -0.17
C LEU A 32 13.24 -9.43 0.36
N LYS A 33 12.24 -10.30 0.54
CA LYS A 33 12.44 -11.70 0.94
C LYS A 33 13.13 -12.50 -0.15
N GLY A 34 12.72 -12.34 -1.41
CA GLY A 34 13.35 -12.99 -2.57
C GLY A 34 14.81 -12.56 -2.77
N LYS A 35 15.15 -11.31 -2.42
CA LYS A 35 16.53 -10.79 -2.40
C LYS A 35 17.34 -11.23 -1.18
N GLY A 36 16.76 -12.01 -0.25
CA GLY A 36 17.42 -12.46 0.97
C GLY A 36 17.67 -11.37 2.02
N LEU A 37 17.10 -10.18 1.85
CA LEU A 37 17.25 -9.04 2.78
C LEU A 37 16.38 -9.17 4.02
N ILE A 38 15.33 -9.99 3.94
CA ILE A 38 14.43 -10.33 5.05
C ILE A 38 14.38 -11.85 5.17
N ARG A 39 14.62 -12.37 6.37
CA ARG A 39 14.49 -13.80 6.68
C ARG A 39 13.25 -14.13 7.52
N SER A 40 12.61 -13.12 8.09
CA SER A 40 11.45 -13.27 8.96
C SER A 40 10.14 -13.52 8.19
N THR A 41 9.11 -13.97 8.90
CA THR A 41 7.75 -14.09 8.37
C THR A 41 7.09 -12.71 8.29
N LEU A 42 6.04 -12.56 7.46
CA LEU A 42 5.40 -11.27 7.20
C LEU A 42 4.96 -10.59 8.49
N TYR A 43 4.25 -11.33 9.35
CA TYR A 43 3.78 -10.84 10.64
C TYR A 43 4.94 -10.37 11.54
N ARG A 44 6.01 -11.18 11.64
CA ARG A 44 7.17 -10.85 12.47
C ARG A 44 7.88 -9.61 11.94
N PHE A 45 8.02 -9.49 10.62
CA PHE A 45 8.60 -8.31 9.98
C PHE A 45 7.75 -7.05 10.21
N MET A 46 6.44 -7.14 9.99
CA MET A 46 5.53 -6.01 10.03
C MET A 46 5.23 -5.51 11.43
N VAL A 47 5.06 -6.42 12.40
CA VAL A 47 4.52 -6.11 13.74
C VAL A 47 5.61 -6.12 14.81
N VAL A 48 6.58 -7.03 14.72
CA VAL A 48 7.56 -7.25 15.79
C VAL A 48 8.87 -6.54 15.52
N GLU A 49 9.42 -6.70 14.31
CA GLU A 49 10.74 -6.18 13.98
C GLU A 49 10.70 -4.69 13.60
N ARG A 50 9.70 -4.26 12.83
CA ARG A 50 9.59 -2.88 12.35
C ARG A 50 8.14 -2.32 12.36
N PRO A 51 7.47 -2.28 13.53
CA PRO A 51 6.10 -1.76 13.63
C PRO A 51 5.97 -0.31 13.18
N GLY A 52 6.91 0.55 13.58
CA GLY A 52 6.88 1.98 13.20
C GLY A 52 6.99 2.21 11.69
N ARG A 53 7.76 1.38 10.99
CA ARG A 53 7.88 1.43 9.53
C ARG A 53 6.55 1.08 8.87
N THR A 54 5.99 -0.05 9.27
CA THR A 54 4.71 -0.54 8.74
C THR A 54 3.59 0.47 8.97
N LEU A 55 3.53 1.04 10.17
CA LEU A 55 2.56 2.08 10.49
C LEU A 55 2.74 3.32 9.61
N ALA A 56 3.99 3.77 9.42
CA ALA A 56 4.28 4.90 8.52
C ALA A 56 3.87 4.60 7.08
N SER A 57 4.17 3.41 6.55
CA SER A 57 3.74 3.00 5.20
C SER A 57 2.21 3.02 5.06
N LEU A 58 1.49 2.47 6.04
CA LEU A 58 0.02 2.42 6.01
C LEU A 58 -0.61 3.80 6.14
N LEU A 59 -0.12 4.65 7.05
CA LEU A 59 -0.61 6.03 7.19
C LEU A 59 -0.32 6.85 5.93
N THR A 60 0.83 6.66 5.31
CA THR A 60 1.17 7.34 4.05
C THR A 60 0.26 6.87 2.91
N LEU A 61 -0.09 5.58 2.87
CA LEU A 61 -1.04 5.05 1.88
C LEU A 61 -2.45 5.63 2.08
N VAL A 62 -2.91 5.73 3.34
CA VAL A 62 -4.20 6.37 3.67
C VAL A 62 -4.18 7.84 3.28
N ALA A 63 -3.10 8.57 3.59
CA ALA A 63 -2.95 9.97 3.21
C ALA A 63 -2.92 10.16 1.69
N ALA A 64 -2.24 9.27 0.95
CA ALA A 64 -2.20 9.28 -0.50
C ALA A 64 -3.60 9.04 -1.10
N CYS A 65 -4.37 8.11 -0.54
CA CYS A 65 -5.75 7.87 -0.95
C CYS A 65 -6.64 9.08 -0.67
N ALA A 66 -6.56 9.66 0.53
CA ALA A 66 -7.32 10.86 0.90
C ALA A 66 -6.98 12.06 0.00
N ALA A 67 -5.70 12.25 -0.32
CA ALA A 67 -5.26 13.27 -1.27
C ALA A 67 -5.82 13.01 -2.67
N ALA A 68 -5.80 11.76 -3.14
CA ALA A 68 -6.35 11.38 -4.44
C ALA A 68 -7.87 11.61 -4.53
N ILE A 69 -8.62 11.39 -3.44
CA ILE A 69 -10.04 11.75 -3.34
C ILE A 69 -10.21 13.27 -3.38
N ALA A 70 -9.45 14.01 -2.58
CA ALA A 70 -9.59 15.46 -2.45
C ALA A 70 -9.31 16.23 -3.76
N VAL A 71 -8.46 15.69 -4.63
CA VAL A 71 -8.18 16.27 -5.96
C VAL A 71 -9.10 15.75 -7.07
N GLY A 72 -10.10 14.93 -6.74
CA GLY A 72 -11.00 14.29 -7.72
C GLY A 72 -10.30 13.24 -8.60
N GLY A 73 -9.08 12.83 -8.26
CA GLY A 73 -8.24 11.97 -9.10
C GLY A 73 -8.74 10.53 -9.26
N LEU A 74 -9.76 10.13 -8.49
CA LEU A 74 -10.32 8.77 -8.50
C LEU A 74 -11.72 8.67 -9.11
N GLU A 75 -12.42 9.79 -9.31
CA GLU A 75 -13.84 9.77 -9.69
C GLU A 75 -14.07 9.24 -11.11
N ASP A 76 -13.18 9.62 -12.05
CA ASP A 76 -13.26 9.20 -13.47
C ASP A 76 -12.32 8.02 -13.81
N MET A 77 -11.60 7.48 -12.83
CA MET A 77 -10.69 6.37 -13.08
C MET A 77 -11.45 5.06 -13.32
N ARG A 78 -10.97 4.29 -14.30
CA ARG A 78 -11.34 2.87 -14.43
C ARG A 78 -10.89 2.13 -13.17
N ILE A 79 -11.67 1.12 -12.78
CA ILE A 79 -11.36 0.24 -11.64
C ILE A 79 -9.92 -0.31 -11.74
N THR A 80 -9.53 -0.80 -12.91
CA THR A 80 -8.18 -1.35 -13.15
C THR A 80 -7.08 -0.31 -12.99
N THR A 81 -7.33 0.94 -13.38
CA THR A 81 -6.36 2.03 -13.20
C THR A 81 -6.25 2.44 -11.73
N ALA A 82 -7.36 2.48 -10.99
CA ALA A 82 -7.35 2.74 -9.55
C ALA A 82 -6.55 1.67 -8.79
N VAL A 83 -6.73 0.40 -9.13
CA VAL A 83 -5.96 -0.72 -8.55
C VAL A 83 -4.47 -0.60 -8.90
N ALA A 84 -4.13 -0.31 -10.16
CA ALA A 84 -2.73 -0.18 -10.59
C ALA A 84 -2.02 1.03 -9.94
N ALA A 85 -2.72 2.16 -9.84
CA ALA A 85 -2.23 3.36 -9.15
C ALA A 85 -2.02 3.09 -7.66
N GLY A 86 -2.99 2.42 -7.02
CA GLY A 86 -2.89 1.96 -5.65
C GLY A 86 -1.68 1.06 -5.44
N PHE A 87 -1.56 0.00 -6.23
CA PHE A 87 -0.45 -0.95 -6.19
C PHE A 87 0.92 -0.27 -6.30
N THR A 88 1.08 0.58 -7.32
CA THR A 88 2.35 1.27 -7.57
C THR A 88 2.68 2.21 -6.41
N SER A 89 1.69 2.95 -5.90
CA SER A 89 1.85 3.85 -4.76
C SER A 89 2.23 3.08 -3.50
N GLY A 90 1.50 2.01 -3.17
CA GLY A 90 1.79 1.18 -2.00
C GLY A 90 3.17 0.53 -2.04
N TRP A 91 3.58 0.04 -3.22
CA TRP A 91 4.92 -0.48 -3.42
C TRP A 91 6.00 0.60 -3.22
N ALA A 92 5.83 1.77 -3.83
CA ALA A 92 6.79 2.87 -3.73
C ALA A 92 6.88 3.45 -2.31
N ILE A 93 5.74 3.59 -1.62
CA ILE A 93 5.66 4.03 -0.23
C ILE A 93 6.42 3.05 0.67
N ASP A 94 6.16 1.74 0.56
CA ASP A 94 6.84 0.77 1.40
C ASP A 94 8.32 0.62 1.06
N ALA A 95 8.69 0.77 -0.21
CA ALA A 95 10.08 0.80 -0.65
C ALA A 95 10.82 2.02 -0.06
N GLY A 96 10.21 3.21 -0.10
CA GLY A 96 10.78 4.43 0.50
C GLY A 96 10.85 4.38 2.02
N ALA A 97 9.88 3.74 2.67
CA ALA A 97 9.91 3.48 4.11
C ALA A 97 10.90 2.37 4.50
N THR A 98 11.37 1.55 3.56
CA THR A 98 12.42 0.57 3.80
C THR A 98 13.76 1.31 3.77
N PRO A 99 14.40 1.61 4.92
CA PRO A 99 15.76 2.14 4.87
C PRO A 99 16.62 1.11 4.11
N ALA A 100 17.54 1.58 3.26
CA ALA A 100 18.49 0.73 2.54
C ALA A 100 19.01 -0.32 3.51
N LEU A 101 18.49 -1.54 3.42
CA LEU A 101 18.82 -2.62 4.34
C LEU A 101 20.30 -2.89 4.08
N ARG A 102 21.17 -2.29 4.90
CA ARG A 102 22.61 -2.53 4.81
C ARG A 102 22.76 -4.03 4.94
N VAL A 103 23.19 -4.66 3.85
CA VAL A 103 23.71 -6.01 3.86
C VAL A 103 24.77 -6.01 4.94
N ARG A 104 24.45 -6.56 6.12
CA ARG A 104 25.48 -6.90 7.09
C ARG A 104 26.26 -8.04 6.42
N ARG A 105 27.34 -7.66 5.73
CA ARG A 105 28.44 -8.57 5.42
C ARG A 105 29.09 -8.97 6.74
#